data_AF-A0AAN8KUB8-F1
#
_entry.id   AF-A0AAN8KUB8-F1
#
_cell.length_a   1.000
_cell.length_b   1.000
_cell.length_c   1.000
_cell.angle_alpha   90.00
_cell.angle_beta   90.00
_cell.angle_gamma   90.00
#
_symmetry.space_group_name_H-M   'P 1'
#
loop_
_entity.id
_entity.type
_entity.pdbx_description
1 polymer ?
#
loop_
_entity_poly.entity_id
_entity_poly.type
_entity_poly.pdbx_seq_one_letter_code
_entity_poly.pdbx_strand_id
1 'polypeptide(L)'
;MAYQYGKVQDPNVLTQTIISNIQKITQQTSEIQSIVNKLGTQQDTTELRQQLQQKQQNVNHLAKETDRCVKQFGSLPVTTEQRQRKIQKDRFINDFSNALANFQKTQRQAAQKEKAFVARVRAESRVSVSNHQ
;
A
#
# COMPACT_ATOMS: atom_id res chain seq x y z
N MET A 1 35.82 5.80 -15.73
CA MET A 1 34.42 6.25 -15.80
C MET A 1 33.70 5.36 -16.79
N ALA A 2 33.02 4.31 -16.33
CA ALA A 2 32.34 3.35 -17.18
C ALA A 2 30.87 3.78 -17.34
N TYR A 3 30.48 4.01 -18.59
CA TYR A 3 29.14 4.41 -19.02
C TYR A 3 28.08 3.46 -18.44
N GLN A 4 27.23 3.96 -17.54
CA GLN A 4 25.95 3.34 -17.21
C GLN A 4 25.03 3.51 -18.43
N TYR A 5 25.24 2.67 -19.44
CA TYR A 5 24.23 2.45 -20.47
C TYR A 5 23.00 1.89 -19.77
N GLY A 6 21.85 2.56 -19.92
CA GLY A 6 20.60 2.19 -19.28
C GLY A 6 20.32 0.71 -19.47
N LYS A 7 20.42 -0.06 -18.38
CA LYS A 7 19.99 -1.46 -18.39
C LYS A 7 18.49 -1.45 -18.68
N VAL A 8 18.13 -1.82 -19.89
CA VAL A 8 16.80 -2.37 -20.17
C VAL A 8 16.64 -3.50 -19.16
N GLN A 9 15.84 -3.29 -18.12
CA GLN A 9 15.62 -4.32 -17.11
C GLN A 9 15.00 -5.52 -17.82
N ASP A 10 15.56 -6.69 -17.57
CA ASP A 10 15.06 -7.95 -18.12
C ASP A 10 13.55 -8.07 -17.87
N PRO A 11 12.74 -8.38 -18.90
CA PRO A 11 11.29 -8.53 -18.77
C PRO A 11 10.93 -9.50 -17.64
N ASN A 12 11.73 -10.55 -17.47
CA ASN A 12 11.57 -11.55 -16.41
C ASN A 12 11.80 -10.97 -15.02
N VAL A 13 12.81 -10.10 -14.85
CA VAL A 13 13.10 -9.43 -13.57
C VAL A 13 11.96 -8.46 -13.22
N LEU A 14 11.46 -7.72 -14.22
CA LEU A 14 10.30 -6.84 -14.04
C LEU A 14 9.06 -7.63 -13.63
N THR A 15 8.76 -8.73 -14.32
CA THR A 15 7.65 -9.62 -13.98
C THR A 15 7.74 -10.13 -12.54
N GLN A 16 8.89 -10.68 -12.13
CA GLN A 16 9.07 -11.20 -10.78
C GLN A 16 8.95 -10.09 -9.72
N THR A 17 9.48 -8.90 -10.02
CA THR A 17 9.38 -7.74 -9.13
C THR A 17 7.93 -7.29 -8.97
N ILE A 18 7.17 -7.20 -10.06
CA ILE A 18 5.74 -6.83 -10.04
C ILE A 18 4.94 -7.84 -9.20
N ILE A 19 5.12 -9.15 -9.46
CA ILE A 19 4.43 -10.21 -8.71
C ILE A 19 4.77 -10.12 -7.22
N SER A 20 6.05 -10.00 -6.88
CA SER A 20 6.50 -9.88 -5.48
C SER A 20 5.91 -8.65 -4.79
N ASN A 21 5.88 -7.50 -5.47
CA ASN A 21 5.33 -6.28 -4.89
C ASN A 21 3.82 -6.38 -4.67
N ILE A 22 3.06 -6.93 -5.63
CA ILE A 22 1.60 -7.15 -5.48
C ILE A 22 1.30 -8.08 -4.29
N GLN A 23 2.09 -9.15 -4.13
CA GLN A 23 1.95 -10.05 -2.99
C GLN A 23 2.26 -9.34 -1.67
N LYS A 24 3.33 -8.55 -1.61
CA LYS A 24 3.68 -7.76 -0.42
C LYS A 24 2.61 -6.71 -0.08
N ILE A 25 2.03 -6.04 -1.08
CA ILE A 25 0.92 -5.10 -0.88
C ILE A 25 -0.28 -5.82 -0.26
N THR A 26 -0.63 -6.99 -0.79
CA THR A 26 -1.75 -7.80 -0.26
C THR A 26 -1.48 -8.24 1.18
N GLN A 27 -0.28 -8.75 1.47
CA GLN A 27 0.13 -9.18 2.81
C GLN A 27 0.09 -8.03 3.82
N GLN A 28 0.72 -6.90 3.49
CA GLN A 28 0.73 -5.72 4.36
C GLN A 28 -0.67 -5.15 4.55
N THR A 29 -1.53 -5.20 3.53
CA THR A 29 -2.94 -4.79 3.64
C THR A 29 -3.69 -5.63 4.67
N SER A 30 -3.51 -6.96 4.67
CA SER A 30 -4.11 -7.86 5.68
C SER A 30 -3.62 -7.54 7.09
N GLU A 31 -2.33 -7.24 7.25
CA GLU A 31 -1.76 -6.84 8.54
C GLU A 31 -2.31 -5.49 9.03
N ILE A 32 -2.41 -4.51 8.13
CA ILE A 32 -3.06 -3.21 8.39
C ILE A 32 -4.50 -3.45 8.84
N GLN A 33 -5.24 -4.33 8.17
CA GLN A 33 -6.61 -4.67 8.56
C GLN A 33 -6.69 -5.23 9.99
N SER A 34 -5.77 -6.13 10.35
CA SER A 34 -5.69 -6.67 11.71
C SER A 34 -5.43 -5.58 12.74
N ILE A 35 -4.50 -4.65 12.45
CA ILE A 35 -4.23 -3.50 13.32
C ILE A 35 -5.47 -2.61 13.44
N VAL A 36 -6.12 -2.26 12.32
CA VAL A 36 -7.33 -1.43 12.27
C VAL A 36 -8.46 -2.02 13.10
N ASN A 37 -8.60 -3.35 13.13
CA ASN A 37 -9.60 -4.03 13.96
C ASN A 37 -9.32 -3.89 15.47
N LYS A 38 -8.05 -3.74 15.86
CA LYS A 38 -7.64 -3.48 17.26
C LYS A 38 -7.78 -2.00 17.64
N LEU A 39 -7.74 -1.09 16.67
CA LEU A 39 -7.91 0.34 16.92
C LEU A 39 -9.36 0.67 17.35
N GLY A 40 -9.47 1.52 18.38
CA GLY A 40 -10.73 1.84 19.05
C GLY A 40 -11.20 0.79 20.07
N THR A 41 -10.38 -0.22 20.37
CA THR A 41 -10.62 -1.16 21.48
C THR A 41 -9.74 -0.79 22.69
N GLN A 42 -9.83 -1.53 23.80
CA GLN A 42 -8.92 -1.35 24.94
C GLN A 42 -7.44 -1.63 24.60
N GLN A 43 -7.17 -2.31 23.48
CA GLN A 43 -5.82 -2.60 23.00
C GLN A 43 -5.23 -1.48 22.13
N ASP A 44 -5.92 -0.35 21.99
CA ASP A 44 -5.45 0.77 21.17
C ASP A 44 -4.24 1.45 21.83
N THR A 45 -3.05 1.27 21.24
CA THR A 45 -1.79 1.82 21.72
C THR A 45 -1.10 2.66 20.66
N THR A 46 -0.27 3.61 21.10
CA THR A 46 0.57 4.44 20.21
C THR A 46 1.49 3.60 19.33
N GLU A 47 1.98 2.46 19.84
CA GLU A 47 2.83 1.54 19.09
C GLU A 47 2.08 0.90 17.91
N LEU A 48 0.86 0.40 18.12
CA LEU A 48 0.04 -0.13 17.03
C LEU A 48 -0.24 0.92 15.95
N ARG A 49 -0.41 2.19 16.35
CA ARG A 49 -0.61 3.31 15.41
C ARG A 49 0.65 3.64 14.61
N GLN A 50 1.83 3.62 15.23
CA GLN A 50 3.09 3.75 14.50
C GLN A 50 3.30 2.60 13.53
N GLN A 51 3.04 1.36 13.96
CA GLN A 51 3.11 0.19 13.08
C GLN A 51 2.14 0.30 11.89
N LEU A 52 0.91 0.77 12.12
CA LEU A 52 -0.06 1.05 11.06
C LEU A 52 0.49 2.06 10.04
N GLN A 53 1.03 3.20 10.52
CA GLN A 53 1.58 4.22 9.63
C GLN A 53 2.77 3.70 8.81
N GLN A 54 3.70 2.99 9.45
CA GLN A 54 4.85 2.39 8.77
C GLN A 54 4.42 1.42 7.68
N LYS A 55 3.45 0.54 7.96
CA LYS A 55 2.92 -0.39 6.96
C LYS A 55 2.21 0.32 5.83
N GLN A 56 1.42 1.36 6.10
CA GLN A 56 0.79 2.17 5.06
C GLN A 56 1.84 2.84 4.16
N GLN A 57 2.91 3.39 4.72
CA GLN A 57 4.01 3.98 3.94
C GLN A 57 4.70 2.93 3.07
N ASN A 58 4.94 1.73 3.60
CA ASN A 58 5.54 0.63 2.84
C ASN A 58 4.65 0.20 1.67
N VAL A 59 3.34 0.06 1.88
CA VAL A 59 2.39 -0.25 0.79
C VAL A 59 2.39 0.85 -0.27
N ASN A 60 2.37 2.12 0.13
CA ASN A 60 2.44 3.24 -0.81
C ASN A 60 3.75 3.24 -1.63
N HIS A 61 4.88 2.91 -1.00
CA HIS A 61 6.15 2.77 -1.69
C HIS A 61 6.10 1.63 -2.71
N LEU A 62 5.66 0.43 -2.29
CA LEU A 62 5.49 -0.72 -3.17
C LEU A 62 4.55 -0.44 -4.34
N ALA A 63 3.46 0.31 -4.12
CA ALA A 63 2.52 0.69 -5.17
C ALA A 63 3.18 1.58 -6.23
N LYS A 64 4.00 2.56 -5.82
CA LYS A 64 4.78 3.40 -6.75
C LYS A 64 5.80 2.60 -7.54
N GLU A 65 6.52 1.70 -6.87
CA GLU A 65 7.50 0.82 -7.53
C GLU A 65 6.81 -0.11 -8.53
N THR A 66 5.67 -0.70 -8.17
CA THR A 66 4.87 -1.57 -9.04
C THR A 66 4.37 -0.83 -10.27
N ASP A 67 3.82 0.38 -10.11
CA ASP A 67 3.38 1.22 -11.23
C ASP A 67 4.55 1.52 -12.19
N ARG A 68 5.74 1.86 -11.65
CA ARG A 68 6.95 2.08 -12.45
C ARG A 68 7.34 0.82 -13.22
N CYS A 69 7.38 -0.34 -12.56
CA CYS A 69 7.73 -1.61 -13.20
C CYS A 69 6.72 -2.02 -14.27
N VAL A 70 5.42 -1.86 -14.04
CA VAL A 70 4.37 -2.17 -15.02
C VAL A 70 4.47 -1.26 -16.25
N LYS A 71 4.74 0.05 -16.04
CA LYS A 71 4.99 1.00 -17.14
C LYS A 71 6.25 0.63 -17.92
N GLN A 72 7.33 0.31 -17.22
CA GLN A 72 8.59 -0.10 -17.84
C GLN A 72 8.42 -1.39 -18.65
N PHE A 73 7.72 -2.39 -18.09
CA PHE A 73 7.38 -3.63 -18.78
C PHE A 73 6.56 -3.38 -20.05
N GLY A 74 5.62 -2.44 -20.01
CA GLY A 74 4.83 -2.03 -21.17
C GLY A 74 5.59 -1.21 -22.21
N SER A 75 6.72 -0.59 -21.84
CA SER A 75 7.58 0.21 -22.73
C SER A 75 8.69 -0.60 -23.40
N LEU A 76 8.82 -1.89 -23.06
CA LEU A 76 9.82 -2.77 -23.65
C LEU A 76 9.63 -2.86 -25.18
N PRO A 77 10.73 -3.00 -25.95
CA PRO A 77 10.68 -3.04 -27.41
C PRO A 77 9.70 -4.10 -27.92
N VAL A 78 9.00 -3.79 -29.00
CA VAL A 78 8.10 -4.74 -29.65
C VAL A 78 8.91 -5.93 -30.17
N THR A 79 8.57 -7.13 -29.70
CA THR A 79 9.15 -8.39 -30.18
C THR A 79 8.05 -9.28 -30.76
N THR A 80 8.43 -10.40 -31.36
CA THR A 80 7.50 -11.46 -31.83
C THR A 80 6.52 -11.94 -30.75
N GLU A 81 6.83 -11.75 -29.47
CA GLU A 81 6.00 -12.13 -28.31
C GLU A 81 5.06 -11.01 -27.82
N GLN A 82 4.84 -9.96 -28.62
CA GLN A 82 4.04 -8.78 -28.21
C GLN A 82 2.66 -9.13 -27.66
N ARG A 83 1.96 -10.11 -28.25
CA ARG A 83 0.64 -10.57 -27.78
C ARG A 83 0.72 -11.15 -26.37
N GLN A 84 1.74 -11.99 -26.10
CA GLN A 84 1.92 -12.61 -24.79
C GLN A 84 2.30 -11.57 -23.73
N ARG A 85 3.16 -10.60 -24.07
CA ARG A 85 3.49 -9.48 -23.17
C ARG A 85 2.27 -8.63 -22.84
N LYS A 86 1.41 -8.34 -23.82
CA LYS A 86 0.17 -7.59 -23.59
C LYS A 86 -0.73 -8.31 -22.58
N ILE A 87 -0.93 -9.62 -22.74
CA ILE A 87 -1.72 -10.43 -21.80
C ILE A 87 -1.10 -10.41 -20.39
N GLN A 88 0.22 -10.55 -20.26
CA GLN A 88 0.89 -10.47 -18.96
C GLN A 88 0.72 -9.10 -18.31
N LYS A 89 0.91 -8.02 -19.08
CA LYS A 89 0.69 -6.65 -18.62
C LYS A 89 -0.74 -6.45 -18.13
N ASP A 90 -1.73 -6.89 -18.90
CA ASP A 90 -3.14 -6.75 -18.52
C ASP A 90 -3.45 -7.53 -17.23
N ARG A 91 -2.87 -8.72 -17.05
CA ARG A 91 -2.96 -9.46 -15.78
C ARG A 91 -2.34 -8.69 -14.61
N PHE A 92 -1.13 -8.15 -14.77
CA PHE A 92 -0.49 -7.35 -13.73
C PHE A 92 -1.32 -6.13 -13.34
N ILE A 93 -1.92 -5.44 -14.32
CA ILE A 93 -2.79 -4.29 -14.07
C ILE A 93 -4.01 -4.72 -13.26
N ASN A 94 -4.66 -5.82 -13.62
CA ASN A 94 -5.82 -6.34 -12.89
C ASN A 94 -5.46 -6.73 -11.45
N ASP A 95 -4.40 -7.53 -11.27
CA ASP A 95 -3.96 -7.99 -9.95
C ASP A 95 -3.53 -6.83 -9.05
N PHE A 96 -2.79 -5.87 -9.62
CA PHE A 96 -2.38 -4.66 -8.91
C PHE A 96 -3.58 -3.78 -8.53
N SER A 97 -4.54 -3.61 -9.43
CA SER A 97 -5.76 -2.83 -9.17
C SER A 97 -6.58 -3.46 -8.04
N ASN A 98 -6.72 -4.79 -8.03
CA ASN A 98 -7.41 -5.51 -6.96
C ASN A 98 -6.70 -5.34 -5.61
N ALA A 99 -5.37 -5.49 -5.59
CA ALA A 99 -4.58 -5.29 -4.38
C ALA A 99 -4.71 -3.85 -3.83
N LEU A 100 -4.67 -2.85 -4.73
CA LEU A 100 -4.81 -1.45 -4.35
C LEU A 100 -6.22 -1.10 -3.89
N ALA A 101 -7.27 -1.65 -4.51
CA ALA A 101 -8.65 -1.45 -4.09
C ALA A 101 -8.88 -1.96 -2.65
N ASN A 102 -8.32 -3.13 -2.32
CA ASN A 102 -8.35 -3.67 -0.96
C ASN A 102 -7.61 -2.76 0.01
N PHE A 103 -6.40 -2.31 -0.35
CA PHE A 103 -5.63 -1.38 0.47
C PHE A 103 -6.40 -0.08 0.74
N GLN A 104 -6.99 0.52 -0.29
CA GLN A 104 -7.79 1.75 -0.16
C GLN A 104 -8.98 1.57 0.77
N LYS A 105 -9.67 0.42 0.70
CA LYS A 105 -10.77 0.09 1.62
C LYS A 105 -10.29 0.05 3.07
N THR A 106 -9.21 -0.68 3.33
CA THR A 106 -8.63 -0.79 4.68
C THR A 106 -8.10 0.57 5.17
N GLN A 107 -7.47 1.37 4.30
CA GLN A 107 -6.99 2.70 4.63
C GLN A 107 -8.13 3.64 5.03
N ARG A 108 -9.28 3.58 4.34
CA ARG A 108 -10.48 4.35 4.73
C ARG A 108 -10.98 3.96 6.11
N GLN A 109 -11.02 2.67 6.42
CA GLN A 109 -11.40 2.19 7.75
C GLN A 109 -10.42 2.68 8.82
N ALA A 110 -9.11 2.64 8.54
CA ALA A 110 -8.08 3.19 9.42
C ALA A 110 -8.31 4.69 9.71
N ALA A 111 -8.58 5.49 8.67
CA ALA A 111 -8.84 6.92 8.80
C ALA A 111 -10.12 7.21 9.60
N GLN A 112 -11.17 6.40 9.45
CA GLN A 112 -12.40 6.53 10.24
C GLN A 112 -12.14 6.26 11.73
N LYS A 113 -11.35 5.23 12.06
CA LYS A 113 -10.96 4.91 13.45
C LYS A 113 -10.13 6.02 14.08
N GLU A 114 -9.17 6.57 13.33
CA GLU A 114 -8.37 7.72 13.77
C GLU A 114 -9.25 8.93 14.07
N LYS A 115 -10.17 9.28 13.15
CA LYS A 115 -11.08 10.41 13.33
C LYS A 115 -11.98 10.24 14.57
N ALA A 116 -12.49 9.04 14.82
CA ALA A 116 -13.31 8.74 16.00
C ALA A 116 -12.50 8.88 17.30
N PHE A 117 -11.26 8.40 17.32
CA PHE A 117 -10.37 8.54 18.47
C PHE A 117 -10.05 10.01 18.78
N VAL A 118 -9.64 10.79 17.77
CA VAL A 118 -9.35 12.22 17.93
C VAL A 118 -10.58 12.98 18.45
N ALA A 119 -11.77 12.67 17.94
CA ALA A 119 -13.02 13.27 18.43
C ALA A 119 -13.29 12.95 19.91
N ARG A 120 -13.06 11.70 20.32
CA ARG A 120 -13.25 11.25 21.71
C ARG A 120 -12.27 11.92 22.66
N VAL A 121 -10.97 11.91 22.35
CA VAL A 121 -9.94 12.57 23.17
C VAL A 121 -10.25 14.06 23.32
N ARG A 122 -10.65 14.73 22.23
CA ARG A 122 -11.03 16.15 22.26
C ARG A 122 -12.26 16.41 23.13
N ALA A 123 -13.24 15.51 23.15
CA ALA A 123 -14.42 15.63 23.99
C ALA A 123 -14.08 15.42 25.48
N GLU A 124 -13.27 14.40 25.78
CA GLU A 124 -12.78 14.12 27.15
C GLU A 124 -12.02 15.32 27.72
N SER A 125 -11.13 15.95 26.94
CA SER A 125 -10.42 17.16 27.38
C SER A 125 -11.35 18.35 27.68
N ARG A 126 -12.47 18.48 26.97
CA ARG A 126 -13.45 19.57 27.21
C ARG A 126 -14.21 19.37 28.51
N VAL A 127 -14.54 18.12 28.86
CA VAL A 127 -15.25 17.80 30.10
C VAL A 127 -14.38 18.06 31.33
N SER A 128 -13.07 17.82 31.24
CA SER A 128 -12.13 18.08 32.35
C SER A 128 -11.99 19.58 32.70
N VAL A 129 -12.18 20.49 31.73
CA VAL A 129 -12.10 21.94 31.96
C VAL A 129 -13.36 22.47 32.65
N SER A 130 -14.52 21.82 32.45
CA SER A 130 -15.80 22.26 32.99
C SER A 130 -16.03 21.88 34.47
N ASN A 131 -15.22 20.98 35.02
CA ASN A 131 -15.38 20.44 36.39
C ASN A 131 -14.58 21.19 37.46
N HIS A 132 -13.98 22.35 37.11
CA HIS A 132 -13.18 23.19 38.00
C HIS A 132 -13.78 24.59 38.25
N GLN A 133 -15.11 24.75 38.13
CA GLN A 133 -15.83 25.94 38.58
C GLN A 133 -16.73 25.63 39.76
#